data_AF-U3LPF4-F1
#
_entry.id   AF-U3LPF4-F1
#
_cell.length_a   1.000
_cell.length_b   1.000
_cell.length_c   1.000
_cell.angle_alpha   90.00
_cell.angle_beta   90.00
_cell.angle_gamma   90.00
#
_symmetry.space_group_name_H-M   'P 1'
#
loop_
_entity.id
_entity.type
_entity.pdbx_description
1 polymer ?
#
loop_
_entity_poly.entity_id
_entity_poly.type
_entity_poly.pdbx_seq_one_letter_code
_entity_poly.pdbx_strand_id
1 'polypeptide(L)'
;MQYPKAAKAIHIVSVVAMLAVAWQAIRFAMGDIGNVTLPVFELFDHTMQTMTSNSGEQESRPVFSPFVELSELLRAGAVWVAGFMVWLMAAVIVGKLGEVAARVAAVGWKQYRTEAREAAEAARIAQERQAAKDRRRELRRKVIEAREPRKSSGVFPFLMGLLLGSFFF
;
A
#
# COMPACT_ATOMS: atom_id res chain seq x y z
N MET A 1 6.63 -10.25 21.69
CA MET A 1 6.56 -9.39 20.49
C MET A 1 5.46 -9.90 19.57
N GLN A 2 4.29 -9.25 19.54
CA GLN A 2 3.21 -9.62 18.63
C GLN A 2 3.36 -8.82 17.32
N TYR A 3 3.73 -9.48 16.22
CA TYR A 3 3.65 -8.85 14.90
C TYR A 3 2.18 -8.54 14.60
N PRO A 4 1.81 -7.29 14.27
CA PRO A 4 0.44 -6.96 13.93
C PRO A 4 0.00 -7.81 12.73
N LYS A 5 -1.23 -8.31 12.74
CA LYS A 5 -1.77 -9.23 11.71
C LYS A 5 -1.50 -8.75 10.27
N ALA A 6 -1.48 -7.44 10.06
CA ALA A 6 -1.12 -6.79 8.79
C ALA A 6 0.32 -7.05 8.33
N ALA A 7 1.32 -6.95 9.22
CA ALA A 7 2.71 -7.24 8.87
C ALA A 7 2.92 -8.72 8.51
N LYS A 8 2.21 -9.62 9.20
CA LYS A 8 2.20 -11.06 8.88
C LYS A 8 1.58 -11.33 7.52
N ALA A 9 0.48 -10.65 7.18
CA ALA A 9 -0.16 -10.77 5.87
C ALA A 9 0.77 -10.29 4.73
N ILE A 10 1.43 -9.14 4.90
CA ILE A 10 2.38 -8.61 3.91
C ILE A 10 3.56 -9.57 3.73
N HIS A 11 4.07 -10.16 4.82
CA HIS A 11 5.13 -11.15 4.73
C HIS A 11 4.67 -12.41 3.98
N ILE A 12 3.46 -12.90 4.22
CA ILE A 12 2.92 -14.07 3.50
C ILE A 12 2.77 -13.75 2.01
N VAL A 13 2.20 -12.59 1.66
CA VAL A 13 2.05 -12.16 0.27
C VAL A 13 3.41 -12.01 -0.41
N SER A 14 4.41 -11.46 0.28
CA SER A 14 5.78 -11.37 -0.21
C SER A 14 6.38 -12.74 -0.50
N VAL A 15 6.20 -13.70 0.41
CA VAL A 15 6.70 -15.08 0.23
C VAL A 15 6.01 -15.75 -0.96
N VAL A 16 4.70 -15.56 -1.13
CA VAL A 16 3.95 -16.07 -2.29
C VAL A 16 4.45 -15.41 -3.58
N ALA A 17 4.70 -14.11 -3.58
CA ALA A 17 5.26 -13.40 -4.73
C ALA A 17 6.67 -13.89 -5.07
N MET A 18 7.53 -14.10 -4.06
CA MET A 18 8.86 -14.67 -4.23
C MET A 18 8.78 -16.08 -4.85
N LEU A 19 7.88 -16.93 -4.36
CA LEU A 19 7.64 -18.27 -4.91
C LEU A 19 7.12 -18.21 -6.35
N ALA A 20 6.23 -17.27 -6.68
CA ALA A 20 5.72 -17.08 -8.03
C ALA A 20 6.81 -16.62 -9.01
N VAL A 21 7.79 -15.81 -8.54
CA VAL A 21 8.95 -15.41 -9.35
C VAL A 21 9.95 -16.56 -9.47
N ALA A 22 10.19 -17.33 -8.41
CA ALA A 22 11.01 -18.53 -8.46
C ALA A 22 10.42 -19.59 -9.41
N TRP A 23 9.09 -19.67 -9.50
CA TRP A 23 8.40 -20.52 -10.48
C TRP A 23 8.73 -20.12 -11.93
N GLN A 24 8.99 -18.84 -12.21
CA GLN A 24 9.44 -18.43 -13.55
C GLN A 24 10.82 -19.01 -13.89
N ALA A 25 11.71 -19.24 -12.90
CA ALA A 25 12.97 -19.91 -13.12
C ALA A 25 12.77 -21.37 -13.58
N ILE A 26 11.77 -22.06 -13.03
CA ILE A 26 11.40 -23.43 -13.42
C ILE A 26 10.80 -23.45 -14.82
N ARG A 27 9.88 -22.52 -15.12
CA ARG A 27 9.30 -22.39 -16.47
C ARG A 27 10.35 -22.03 -17.52
N PHE A 28 11.30 -21.17 -17.16
CA PHE A 28 12.46 -20.88 -18.00
C PHE A 28 13.32 -22.14 -18.23
N ALA A 29 13.56 -22.94 -17.19
CA ALA A 29 14.28 -24.22 -17.31
C ALA A 29 13.55 -25.24 -18.20
N MET A 30 12.21 -25.24 -18.18
CA MET A 30 11.36 -26.07 -19.04
C MET A 30 11.29 -25.55 -20.49
N GLY A 31 11.77 -24.34 -20.77
CA GLY A 31 11.68 -23.72 -22.10
C GLY A 31 10.32 -23.09 -22.42
N ASP A 32 9.42 -23.00 -21.45
CA ASP A 32 8.08 -22.38 -21.61
C ASP A 32 8.14 -20.86 -21.82
N ILE A 33 9.26 -20.23 -21.45
CA ILE A 33 9.46 -18.79 -21.46
C ILE A 33 10.79 -18.51 -22.14
N GLY A 34 10.77 -17.59 -23.11
CA GLY A 34 11.96 -17.16 -23.84
C GLY A 34 13.03 -16.56 -22.93
N ASN A 35 14.30 -16.64 -23.35
CA ASN A 35 15.39 -16.15 -22.53
C ASN A 35 15.43 -14.63 -22.50
N VAL A 36 15.14 -14.07 -21.32
CA VAL A 36 15.11 -12.63 -21.07
C VAL A 36 16.50 -11.99 -21.23
N THR A 37 17.57 -12.79 -21.19
CA THR A 37 18.95 -12.32 -21.36
C THR A 37 19.43 -12.31 -22.82
N LEU A 38 18.70 -12.92 -23.76
CA LEU A 38 19.06 -12.97 -25.19
C LEU A 38 19.44 -11.60 -25.78
N PRO A 39 18.65 -10.52 -25.59
CA PRO A 39 18.97 -9.21 -26.16
C PRO A 39 20.28 -8.61 -25.60
N VAL A 40 20.62 -8.94 -24.35
CA VAL A 40 21.85 -8.44 -23.70
C VAL A 40 23.07 -9.19 -24.22
N PHE A 41 22.95 -10.51 -24.41
CA PHE A 41 24.02 -11.32 -24.99
C PHE A 41 24.22 -11.01 -26.48
N GLU A 42 23.17 -10.74 -27.24
CA GLU A 42 23.27 -10.25 -28.62
C GLU A 42 24.01 -8.91 -28.71
N LEU A 43 23.74 -7.99 -27.78
CA LEU A 43 24.45 -6.71 -27.70
C LEU A 43 25.93 -6.92 -27.35
N PHE A 44 26.22 -7.84 -26.43
CA PHE A 44 27.59 -8.16 -26.02
C PHE A 44 28.38 -8.83 -27.15
N ASP A 45 27.75 -9.75 -27.87
CA ASP A 45 28.34 -10.41 -29.04
C ASP A 45 28.59 -9.43 -30.19
N HIS A 46 27.66 -8.53 -30.48
CA HIS A 46 27.89 -7.47 -31.46
C HIS A 46 29.02 -6.52 -31.05
N THR A 47 29.15 -6.24 -29.75
CA THR A 47 30.24 -5.40 -29.21
C THR A 47 31.59 -6.12 -29.28
N MET A 48 31.62 -7.42 -29.00
CA MET A 48 32.81 -8.27 -29.10
C MET A 48 33.23 -8.46 -30.56
N GLN A 49 32.29 -8.73 -31.46
CA GLN A 49 32.55 -8.83 -32.91
C GLN A 49 33.08 -7.52 -33.49
N THR A 50 32.56 -6.36 -33.08
CA THR A 50 33.08 -5.06 -33.54
C THR A 50 34.47 -4.75 -32.99
N MET A 51 34.82 -5.25 -31.80
CA MET A 51 36.19 -5.15 -31.27
C MET A 51 37.18 -6.08 -31.99
N THR A 52 36.76 -7.29 -32.37
CA THR A 52 37.62 -8.27 -33.05
C THR A 52 37.68 -8.06 -34.57
N SER A 53 36.64 -7.49 -35.20
CA SER A 53 36.66 -7.15 -36.63
C SER A 53 37.58 -5.98 -36.97
N ASN A 54 37.96 -5.17 -35.98
CA ASN A 54 38.97 -4.12 -36.16
C ASN A 54 40.41 -4.66 -36.16
N SER A 55 40.64 -5.97 -35.94
CA SER A 55 41.97 -6.57 -35.84
C SER A 55 42.29 -7.69 -36.82
N GLY A 56 41.47 -7.96 -37.84
CA GLY A 56 41.90 -8.83 -38.94
C GLY A 56 40.84 -9.12 -39.99
N GLU A 57 41.12 -8.73 -41.23
CA GLU A 57 40.52 -9.35 -42.42
C GLU A 57 40.75 -10.86 -42.34
N GLN A 58 39.70 -11.66 -42.18
CA GLN A 58 39.81 -13.09 -42.42
C GLN A 58 38.57 -13.66 -43.09
N GLU A 59 38.84 -14.27 -44.23
CA GLU A 59 37.93 -14.77 -45.26
C GLU A 59 36.86 -15.72 -44.73
N SER A 60 35.64 -15.49 -45.19
CA SER A 60 34.47 -16.34 -45.03
C SER A 60 34.62 -17.65 -45.82
N ARG A 61 35.15 -18.68 -45.17
CA ARG A 61 34.92 -20.09 -45.55
C ARG A 61 34.10 -20.80 -44.47
N PRO A 62 33.06 -21.56 -44.83
CA PRO A 62 32.29 -22.33 -43.86
C PRO A 62 33.10 -23.56 -43.44
N VAL A 63 33.94 -23.39 -42.43
CA VAL A 63 34.65 -24.50 -41.79
C VAL A 63 33.71 -25.08 -40.74
N PHE A 64 33.04 -26.19 -41.08
CA PHE A 64 32.40 -27.05 -40.09
C PHE A 64 33.49 -27.64 -39.19
N SER A 65 33.78 -26.94 -38.10
CA SER A 65 34.74 -27.36 -37.08
C SER A 65 33.96 -27.84 -35.86
N PRO A 66 34.21 -29.05 -35.34
CA PRO A 66 33.59 -29.55 -34.11
C PRO A 66 33.78 -28.62 -32.90
N PHE A 67 34.84 -27.79 -32.94
CA PHE A 67 35.11 -26.77 -31.94
C PHE A 67 34.11 -25.60 -31.98
N VAL A 68 33.55 -25.28 -33.15
CA VAL A 68 32.51 -24.25 -33.30
C VAL A 68 31.20 -24.75 -32.70
N GLU A 69 30.79 -25.99 -32.99
CA GLU A 69 29.60 -26.60 -32.37
C GLU A 69 29.74 -26.72 -30.84
N LEU A 70 30.94 -27.08 -30.35
CA LEU A 70 31.19 -27.13 -28.91
C LEU A 70 31.11 -25.73 -28.27
N SER A 71 31.61 -24.71 -28.97
CA SER A 71 31.55 -23.33 -28.50
C SER A 71 30.13 -22.77 -28.48
N GLU A 72 29.31 -23.12 -29.47
CA GLU A 72 27.88 -22.78 -29.53
C GLU A 72 27.12 -23.45 -28.39
N LEU A 73 27.40 -24.73 -28.11
CA LEU A 73 26.79 -25.46 -27.00
C LEU A 73 27.16 -24.87 -25.63
N LEU A 74 28.44 -24.53 -25.43
CA LEU A 74 28.91 -23.86 -24.22
C LEU A 74 28.25 -22.48 -24.05
N ARG A 75 28.12 -21.73 -25.15
CA ARG A 75 27.46 -20.41 -25.16
C ARG A 75 25.97 -20.54 -24.84
N ALA A 76 25.26 -21.48 -25.47
CA ALA A 76 23.87 -21.78 -25.17
C ALA A 76 23.68 -22.18 -23.70
N GLY A 77 24.57 -23.01 -23.16
CA GLY A 77 24.60 -23.39 -21.74
C GLY A 77 24.82 -22.18 -20.82
N ALA A 78 25.77 -21.31 -21.14
CA ALA A 78 26.05 -20.11 -20.35
C ALA A 78 24.86 -19.13 -20.33
N VAL A 79 24.24 -18.91 -21.49
CA VAL A 79 23.05 -18.07 -21.67
C VAL A 79 21.85 -18.64 -20.91
N TRP A 80 21.71 -19.97 -20.90
CA TRP A 80 20.70 -20.66 -20.09
C TRP A 80 20.95 -20.48 -18.59
N VAL A 81 22.17 -20.75 -18.11
CA VAL A 81 22.52 -20.56 -16.68
C VAL A 81 22.33 -19.10 -16.26
N ALA A 82 22.70 -18.14 -17.09
CA ALA A 82 22.51 -16.72 -16.81
C ALA A 82 21.02 -16.34 -16.69
N GLY A 83 20.18 -16.81 -17.61
CA GLY A 83 18.72 -16.60 -17.53
C GLY A 83 18.10 -17.20 -16.27
N PHE A 84 18.53 -18.41 -15.89
CA PHE A 84 18.08 -19.05 -14.66
C PHE A 84 18.49 -18.26 -13.41
N MET A 85 19.75 -17.80 -13.35
CA MET A 85 20.26 -16.99 -12.24
C MET A 85 19.55 -15.64 -12.12
N VAL A 86 19.17 -15.01 -13.23
CA VAL A 86 18.40 -13.75 -13.23
C VAL A 86 17.06 -13.94 -12.53
N TRP A 87 16.33 -15.02 -12.82
CA TRP A 87 15.05 -15.30 -12.16
C TRP A 87 15.20 -15.60 -10.67
N LEU A 88 16.25 -16.32 -10.28
CA LEU A 88 16.56 -16.56 -8.87
C LEU A 88 16.90 -15.25 -8.14
N MET A 89 17.72 -14.39 -8.73
CA MET A 89 18.06 -13.09 -8.17
C MET A 89 16.82 -12.19 -8.05
N ALA A 90 15.94 -12.18 -9.07
CA ALA A 90 14.68 -11.46 -9.02
C ALA A 90 13.78 -11.95 -7.87
N ALA A 91 13.69 -13.27 -7.65
CA ALA A 91 12.95 -13.83 -6.54
C ALA A 91 13.51 -13.34 -5.19
N VAL A 92 14.83 -13.38 -5.01
CA VAL A 92 15.48 -12.88 -3.78
C VAL A 92 15.21 -11.39 -3.56
N ILE A 93 15.29 -10.56 -4.61
CA ILE A 93 15.01 -9.12 -4.54
C ILE A 93 13.56 -8.89 -4.08
N VAL A 94 12.60 -9.60 -4.67
CA VAL A 94 11.18 -9.49 -4.30
C VAL A 94 10.97 -9.89 -2.83
N GLY A 95 11.60 -10.98 -2.39
CA GLY A 95 11.55 -11.40 -0.98
C GLY A 95 12.08 -10.33 -0.02
N LYS A 96 13.23 -9.71 -0.35
CA LYS A 96 13.84 -8.64 0.45
C LYS A 96 13.00 -7.37 0.47
N LEU A 97 12.44 -6.96 -0.67
CA LEU A 97 11.54 -5.81 -0.75
C LEU A 97 10.30 -6.01 0.11
N GLY A 98 9.70 -7.20 0.09
CA GLY A 98 8.54 -7.47 0.91
C GLY A 98 8.85 -7.59 2.42
N GLU A 99 10.07 -8.00 2.80
CA GLU A 99 10.53 -7.92 4.19
C GLU A 99 10.61 -6.46 4.67
N VAL A 100 11.16 -5.57 3.83
CA VAL A 100 11.21 -4.13 4.11
C VAL A 100 9.80 -3.53 4.18
N ALA A 101 8.92 -3.87 3.23
CA ALA A 101 7.54 -3.41 3.23
C ALA A 101 6.78 -3.85 4.50
N ALA A 102 6.99 -5.08 4.96
CA ALA A 102 6.40 -5.59 6.19
C ALA A 102 6.89 -4.80 7.43
N ARG A 103 8.17 -4.41 7.47
CA ARG A 103 8.73 -3.57 8.53
C ARG A 103 8.12 -2.17 8.50
N VAL A 104 8.03 -1.54 7.33
CA VAL A 104 7.41 -0.21 7.17
C VAL A 104 5.95 -0.25 7.62
N ALA A 105 5.18 -1.26 7.20
CA ALA A 105 3.79 -1.43 7.62
C ALA A 105 3.67 -1.67 9.14
N ALA A 106 4.60 -2.39 9.76
CA ALA A 106 4.60 -2.57 11.21
C ALA A 106 4.85 -1.25 11.96
N VAL A 107 5.75 -0.41 11.45
CA VAL A 107 6.02 0.93 12.02
C VAL A 107 4.83 1.86 11.81
N GLY A 108 4.29 1.93 10.59
CA GLY A 108 3.11 2.75 10.28
C GLY A 108 1.89 2.31 11.08
N TRP A 109 1.70 1.02 11.30
CA TRP A 109 0.63 0.50 12.16
C TRP A 109 0.80 0.91 13.63
N LYS A 110 2.04 0.94 14.13
CA LYS A 110 2.33 1.40 15.49
C LYS A 110 1.96 2.88 15.65
N GLN A 111 2.30 3.70 14.66
CA GLN A 111 1.99 5.13 14.64
C GLN A 111 0.49 5.40 14.53
N TYR A 112 -0.22 4.68 13.66
CA TYR A 112 -1.68 4.75 13.59
C TYR A 112 -2.35 4.40 14.92
N ARG A 113 -1.82 3.40 15.65
CA ARG A 113 -2.36 3.00 16.94
C ARG A 113 -2.11 4.03 18.04
N THR A 114 -1.02 4.78 17.98
CA THR A 114 -0.76 5.89 18.92
C THR A 114 -1.70 7.05 18.63
N GLU A 115 -1.84 7.44 17.37
CA GLU A 115 -2.77 8.50 16.94
C GLU A 115 -4.23 8.15 17.27
N ALA A 116 -4.64 6.90 17.07
CA ALA A 116 -5.99 6.44 17.42
C ALA A 116 -6.26 6.46 18.93
N ARG A 117 -5.24 6.21 19.76
CA ARG A 117 -5.36 6.31 21.23
C ARG A 117 -5.47 7.76 21.67
N GLU A 118 -4.64 8.63 21.12
CA GLU A 118 -4.69 10.07 21.39
C GLU A 118 -6.04 10.67 20.95
N ALA A 119 -6.58 10.23 19.81
CA ALA A 119 -7.90 10.62 19.35
C ALA A 119 -9.03 10.12 20.28
N ALA A 120 -8.91 8.90 20.82
CA ALA A 120 -9.88 8.36 21.76
C ALA A 120 -9.85 9.09 23.12
N GLU A 121 -8.66 9.47 23.59
CA GLU A 121 -8.49 10.28 24.81
C GLU A 121 -9.02 11.70 24.61
N ALA A 122 -8.74 12.32 23.46
CA ALA A 122 -9.33 13.61 23.09
C ALA A 122 -10.87 13.55 23.01
N ALA A 123 -11.42 12.44 22.51
CA ALA A 123 -12.87 12.22 22.47
C ALA A 123 -13.48 12.07 23.88
N ARG A 124 -12.81 11.39 24.83
CA ARG A 124 -13.26 11.33 26.23
C ARG A 124 -13.26 12.70 26.89
N ILE A 125 -12.20 13.48 26.69
CA ILE A 125 -12.11 14.85 27.22
C ILE A 125 -13.21 15.75 26.61
N ALA A 126 -13.49 15.58 25.31
CA ALA A 126 -14.57 16.31 24.64
C ALA A 126 -15.95 15.93 25.21
N GLN A 127 -16.20 14.63 25.46
CA GLN A 127 -17.43 14.16 26.08
C GLN A 127 -17.60 14.67 27.52
N GLU A 128 -16.54 14.69 28.33
CA GLU A 128 -16.59 15.26 29.67
C GLU A 128 -16.91 16.77 29.64
N ARG A 129 -16.33 17.50 28.68
CA ARG A 129 -16.63 18.93 28.48
C ARG A 129 -18.07 19.16 28.01
N GLN A 130 -18.62 18.28 27.17
CA GLN A 130 -20.02 18.35 26.76
C GLN A 130 -20.96 18.05 27.92
N ALA A 131 -20.69 16.99 28.70
CA ALA A 131 -21.47 16.66 29.90
C ALA A 131 -21.42 17.79 30.95
N ALA A 132 -20.29 18.51 31.07
CA ALA A 132 -20.20 19.68 31.94
C ALA A 132 -20.98 20.90 31.39
N LYS A 133 -21.01 21.09 30.07
CA LYS A 133 -21.82 22.13 29.42
C LYS A 133 -23.31 21.85 29.53
N ASP A 134 -23.72 20.59 29.40
CA ASP A 134 -25.13 20.19 29.52
C ASP A 134 -25.63 20.32 30.95
N ARG A 135 -24.81 19.95 31.96
CA ARG A 135 -25.10 20.26 33.37
C ARG A 135 -25.31 21.76 33.61
N ARG A 136 -24.51 22.63 32.98
CA ARG A 136 -24.68 24.09 33.08
C ARG A 136 -25.95 24.60 32.39
N ARG A 137 -26.36 23.97 31.28
CA ARG A 137 -27.62 24.31 30.58
C ARG A 137 -28.83 23.90 31.39
N GLU A 138 -28.79 22.74 32.03
CA GLU A 138 -29.86 22.29 32.94
C GLU A 138 -29.98 23.20 34.16
N LEU A 139 -28.85 23.61 34.75
CA LEU A 139 -28.86 24.58 35.86
C LEU A 139 -29.43 25.93 35.42
N ARG A 140 -29.06 26.43 34.23
CA ARG A 140 -29.65 27.67 33.69
C ARG A 140 -31.14 27.52 33.43
N ARG A 141 -31.59 26.36 32.94
CA ARG A 141 -33.01 26.08 32.69
C ARG A 141 -33.81 26.06 34.00
N LYS A 142 -33.28 25.41 35.04
CA LYS A 142 -33.86 25.40 36.40
C LYS A 142 -33.88 26.78 37.04
N VAL A 143 -32.85 27.59 36.82
CA VAL A 143 -32.81 28.99 37.30
C VAL A 143 -33.81 29.87 36.56
N ILE A 144 -33.97 29.69 35.25
CA ILE A 144 -34.99 30.42 34.46
C ILE A 144 -36.40 29.99 34.87
N GLU A 145 -36.62 28.69 35.07
CA GLU A 145 -37.90 28.12 35.53
C GLU A 145 -38.24 28.56 36.97
N ALA A 146 -37.24 28.72 37.85
CA ALA A 146 -37.44 29.29 39.18
C ALA A 146 -37.62 30.82 39.17
N ARG A 147 -37.09 31.51 38.16
CA ARG A 147 -37.20 32.98 38.01
C ARG A 147 -38.45 33.40 37.24
N GLU A 148 -39.07 32.50 36.49
CA GLU A 148 -40.38 32.70 35.86
C GLU A 148 -41.46 31.89 36.60
N PRO A 149 -42.10 32.43 37.66
CA PRO A 149 -43.41 31.92 38.04
C PRO A 149 -44.34 32.19 36.85
N ARG A 150 -44.70 31.11 36.12
CA ARG A 150 -45.75 31.05 35.08
C ARG A 150 -46.31 32.44 34.73
N LYS A 151 -45.65 33.16 33.79
CA LYS A 151 -46.28 34.30 33.14
C LYS A 151 -47.46 33.74 32.36
N SER A 152 -48.66 33.87 32.92
CA SER A 152 -49.91 33.61 32.22
C SER A 152 -49.87 34.38 30.91
N SER A 153 -49.92 33.65 29.80
CA SER A 153 -49.82 34.21 28.47
C SER A 153 -50.84 35.34 28.29
N GLY A 154 -50.38 36.45 27.69
CA GLY A 154 -51.16 37.66 27.43
C GLY A 154 -52.34 37.49 26.45
N VAL A 155 -52.84 36.28 26.27
CA VAL A 155 -54.05 35.96 25.48
C VAL A 155 -55.31 36.37 26.25
N PHE A 156 -55.28 36.30 27.59
CA PHE A 156 -56.44 36.63 28.43
C PHE A 156 -56.86 38.12 28.37
N PRO A 157 -55.95 39.12 28.49
CA PRO A 157 -56.34 40.53 28.34
C PRO A 157 -56.78 40.86 26.89
N PHE A 158 -56.23 40.17 25.89
CA PHE A 158 -56.61 40.36 24.49
C PHE A 158 -58.03 39.86 24.20
N LEU A 159 -58.42 38.69 24.72
CA LEU A 159 -59.80 38.18 24.62
C LEU A 159 -60.81 39.05 25.37
N MET A 160 -60.45 39.56 26.56
CA MET A 160 -61.32 40.49 27.29
C MET A 160 -61.52 41.82 26.55
N GLY A 161 -60.47 42.36 25.93
CA GLY A 161 -60.57 43.56 25.10
C GLY A 161 -61.47 43.36 23.88
N LEU A 162 -61.39 42.18 23.23
CA LEU A 162 -62.20 41.86 22.06
C LEU A 162 -63.69 41.64 22.40
N LEU A 163 -63.97 41.01 23.54
CA LEU A 163 -65.35 40.85 24.05
C LEU A 163 -65.98 42.18 24.44
N LEU A 164 -65.24 43.06 25.13
CA LEU A 164 -65.74 44.38 25.51
C LEU A 164 -65.95 45.29 24.28
N GLY A 165 -65.06 45.22 23.28
CA GLY A 165 -65.22 45.97 22.03
C GLY A 165 -66.46 45.57 21.22
N SER A 166 -66.88 44.31 21.31
CA SER A 166 -68.06 43.76 20.62
C SER A 166 -69.41 44.23 21.18
N PHE A 167 -69.44 44.84 22.37
CA PHE A 167 -70.69 45.35 22.96
C PHE A 167 -70.94 46.84 22.66
N PHE A 168 -69.93 47.56 22.16
CA PHE A 168 -69.99 49.00 21.89
C PHE A 168 -69.96 49.36 20.39
N PHE A 169 -70.03 48.36 19.50
CA PHE A 169 -70.19 48.51 18.05
C PHE A 169 -71.40 47.69 17.59
#